data_AF-A0A315DR91-F1
#
_entry.id   AF-A0A315DR91-F1
#
_cell.length_a   1.000
_cell.length_b   1.000
_cell.length_c   1.000
_cell.angle_alpha   90.00
_cell.angle_beta   90.00
_cell.angle_gamma   90.00
#
_symmetry.space_group_name_H-M   'P 1'
#
loop_
_entity.id
_entity.type
_entity.pdbx_description
1 polymer ?
#
loop_
_entity_poly.entity_id
_entity_poly.type
_entity_poly.pdbx_seq_one_letter_code
_entity_poly.pdbx_strand_id
1 'polypeptide(L)'
;MIETLLGGLLGGAFRLAPEVLKWFDRQGEREHELAMQDKALEFEKLRGAQRMSEIGAAADGAWNTGAIETLRDAVRTQGEKIGVAWADALSSTVRPVITYWFMALYCAAKTAAFVGAMSGGADWGAAILHAWTEADQALWAGVLNFWFLGRVFDRVRP
;
A
#
# COMPACT_ATOMS: atom_id res chain seq x y z
N MET A 1 -88.23 -4.48 5.22
CA MET A 1 -87.46 -5.70 4.84
C MET A 1 -86.08 -5.37 4.29
N ILE A 2 -85.90 -4.19 3.67
CA ILE A 2 -84.59 -3.70 3.22
C ILE A 2 -83.75 -3.21 4.40
N GLU A 3 -84.34 -2.62 5.45
CA GLU A 3 -83.59 -2.14 6.62
C GLU A 3 -82.98 -3.27 7.47
N THR A 4 -83.64 -4.42 7.58
CA THR A 4 -83.13 -5.59 8.31
C THR A 4 -82.04 -6.34 7.55
N LEU A 5 -82.13 -6.38 6.21
CA LEU A 5 -81.05 -6.89 5.36
C LEU A 5 -79.83 -5.96 5.40
N LEU A 6 -80.03 -4.65 5.32
CA LEU A 6 -78.95 -3.65 5.47
C LEU A 6 -78.32 -3.66 6.87
N GLY A 7 -79.12 -3.78 7.93
CA GLY A 7 -78.62 -3.85 9.31
C GLY A 7 -77.82 -5.13 9.60
N GLY A 8 -78.23 -6.28 9.03
CA GLY A 8 -77.46 -7.52 9.12
C GLY A 8 -76.14 -7.48 8.34
N LEU A 9 -76.14 -6.85 7.16
CA LEU A 9 -74.96 -6.70 6.31
C LEU A 9 -73.97 -5.68 6.91
N LEU A 10 -74.45 -4.57 7.45
CA LEU A 10 -73.65 -3.59 8.19
C LEU A 10 -73.09 -4.19 9.49
N GLY A 11 -73.88 -4.98 10.23
CA GLY A 11 -73.41 -5.69 11.42
C GLY A 11 -72.35 -6.75 11.12
N GLY A 12 -72.45 -7.44 9.98
CA GLY A 12 -71.42 -8.34 9.46
C GLY A 12 -70.13 -7.60 9.08
N ALA A 13 -70.25 -6.45 8.40
CA ALA A 13 -69.10 -5.61 8.04
C ALA A 13 -68.38 -5.04 9.27
N PHE A 14 -69.12 -4.60 10.31
CA PHE A 14 -68.55 -4.12 11.56
C PHE A 14 -67.86 -5.21 12.41
N ARG A 15 -68.21 -6.49 12.21
CA ARG A 15 -67.46 -7.62 12.82
C ARG A 15 -66.16 -7.93 12.08
N LEU A 16 -66.09 -7.67 10.78
CA LEU A 16 -64.88 -7.86 9.97
C LEU A 16 -63.92 -6.68 10.08
N ALA A 17 -64.42 -5.46 10.31
CA ALA A 17 -63.60 -4.26 10.52
C ALA A 17 -62.47 -4.42 11.56
N PRO A 18 -62.71 -4.95 12.79
CA PRO A 18 -61.63 -5.17 13.76
C PRO A 18 -60.65 -6.26 13.32
N GLU A 19 -61.10 -7.26 12.56
CA GLU A 19 -60.23 -8.34 12.06
C GLU A 19 -59.31 -7.82 10.93
N VAL A 20 -59.82 -6.93 10.07
CA VAL A 20 -59.04 -6.24 9.03
C VAL A 20 -58.00 -5.31 9.68
N LEU A 21 -58.39 -4.54 10.71
CA LEU A 21 -57.45 -3.71 11.45
C LEU A 21 -56.34 -4.53 12.12
N LYS A 22 -56.69 -5.65 12.77
CA LYS A 22 -55.68 -6.58 13.33
C LYS A 22 -54.76 -7.15 12.28
N TRP A 23 -55.26 -7.44 11.08
CA TRP A 23 -54.44 -7.96 9.99
C TRP A 23 -53.41 -6.93 9.49
N PHE A 24 -53.82 -5.66 9.36
CA PHE A 24 -52.90 -4.56 9.06
C PHE A 24 -51.86 -4.35 10.15
N ASP A 25 -52.25 -4.44 11.42
CA ASP A 25 -51.34 -4.32 12.56
C ASP A 25 -50.29 -5.44 12.56
N ARG A 26 -50.73 -6.68 12.29
CA ARG A 26 -49.86 -7.86 12.19
C ARG A 26 -48.90 -7.80 10.99
N GLN A 27 -49.31 -7.15 9.91
CA GLN A 27 -48.44 -6.86 8.76
C GLN A 27 -47.37 -5.82 9.15
N GLY A 28 -47.78 -4.73 9.81
CA GLY A 28 -46.86 -3.68 10.29
C GLY A 28 -45.80 -4.19 11.26
N GLU A 29 -46.18 -5.02 12.23
CA GLU A 29 -45.23 -5.64 13.19
C GLU A 29 -44.21 -6.54 12.49
N ARG A 30 -44.64 -7.33 11.49
CA ARG A 30 -43.74 -8.19 10.72
C ARG A 30 -42.79 -7.38 9.83
N GLU A 31 -43.29 -6.31 9.22
CA GLU A 31 -42.47 -5.41 8.41
C GLU A 31 -41.46 -4.67 9.29
N HIS A 32 -41.85 -4.28 10.50
CA HIS A 32 -40.97 -3.67 11.49
C HIS A 32 -39.87 -4.65 11.96
N GLU A 33 -40.23 -5.90 12.25
CA GLU A 33 -39.29 -6.95 12.63
C GLU A 33 -38.30 -7.25 11.49
N LEU A 34 -38.78 -7.33 10.25
CA LEU A 34 -37.94 -7.48 9.05
C LEU A 34 -36.99 -6.28 8.89
N ALA A 35 -37.47 -5.05 9.01
CA ALA A 35 -36.64 -3.85 8.92
C ALA A 35 -35.55 -3.81 10.00
N MET A 36 -35.87 -4.25 11.22
CA MET A 36 -34.91 -4.37 12.31
C MET A 36 -33.84 -5.44 12.01
N GLN A 37 -34.25 -6.61 11.50
CA GLN A 37 -33.33 -7.67 11.11
C GLN A 37 -32.43 -7.23 9.95
N ASP A 38 -32.97 -6.58 8.93
CA ASP A 38 -32.20 -6.06 7.80
C ASP A 38 -31.15 -5.03 8.24
N LYS A 39 -31.51 -4.13 9.17
CA LYS A 39 -30.57 -3.16 9.73
C LYS A 39 -29.47 -3.81 10.55
N ALA A 40 -29.79 -4.87 11.32
CA ALA A 40 -28.78 -5.65 12.01
C ALA A 40 -27.82 -6.35 11.02
N LEU A 41 -28.36 -6.88 9.93
CA LEU A 41 -27.59 -7.53 8.86
C LEU A 41 -26.68 -6.52 8.13
N GLU A 42 -27.17 -5.31 7.84
CA GLU A 42 -26.36 -4.22 7.29
C GLU A 42 -25.22 -3.83 8.23
N PHE A 43 -25.48 -3.75 9.53
CA PHE A 43 -24.46 -3.43 10.53
C PHE A 43 -23.39 -4.51 10.61
N GLU A 44 -23.78 -5.79 10.60
CA GLU A 44 -22.82 -6.90 10.54
C GLU A 44 -22.00 -6.90 9.25
N LYS A 45 -22.61 -6.61 8.10
CA LYS A 45 -21.90 -6.47 6.82
C LYS A 45 -20.87 -5.35 6.88
N LEU A 46 -21.24 -4.18 7.41
CA LEU A 46 -20.32 -3.05 7.57
C LEU A 46 -19.17 -3.39 8.51
N ARG A 47 -19.47 -4.02 9.65
CA ARG A 47 -18.45 -4.47 10.60
C ARG A 47 -17.52 -5.53 10.01
N GLY A 48 -18.06 -6.45 9.23
CA GLY A 48 -17.30 -7.47 8.49
C GLY A 48 -16.37 -6.83 7.45
N ALA A 49 -16.89 -5.87 6.67
CA ALA A 49 -16.10 -5.13 5.69
C ALA A 49 -14.97 -4.32 6.34
N GLN A 50 -15.25 -3.64 7.47
CA GLN A 50 -14.22 -2.92 8.22
C GLN A 50 -13.13 -3.87 8.75
N ARG A 51 -13.52 -5.01 9.33
CA ARG A 51 -12.56 -6.00 9.83
C ARG A 51 -11.71 -6.58 8.70
N MET A 52 -12.29 -6.82 7.52
CA MET A 52 -11.53 -7.24 6.34
C MET A 52 -10.55 -6.17 5.86
N SER A 53 -10.96 -4.89 5.90
CA SER A 53 -10.07 -3.76 5.60
C SER A 53 -8.90 -3.66 6.58
N GLU A 54 -9.15 -3.85 7.88
CA GLU A 54 -8.11 -3.86 8.92
C GLU A 54 -7.13 -5.02 8.73
N ILE A 55 -7.64 -6.22 8.43
CA ILE A 55 -6.80 -7.40 8.13
C ILE A 55 -5.96 -7.15 6.87
N GLY A 56 -6.54 -6.58 5.81
CA GLY A 56 -5.83 -6.22 4.59
C GLY A 56 -4.69 -5.23 4.86
N ALA A 57 -4.97 -4.14 5.57
CA ALA A 57 -3.96 -3.16 5.94
C ALA A 57 -2.83 -3.75 6.81
N ALA A 58 -3.17 -4.65 7.74
CA ALA A 58 -2.18 -5.35 8.56
C ALA A 58 -1.32 -6.32 7.75
N ALA A 59 -1.93 -7.05 6.80
CA ALA A 59 -1.22 -7.97 5.90
C ALA A 59 -0.28 -7.22 4.94
N ASP A 60 -0.73 -6.09 4.38
CA ASP A 60 0.09 -5.21 3.55
C ASP A 60 1.27 -4.63 4.35
N GLY A 61 1.03 -4.23 5.60
CA GLY A 61 2.09 -3.83 6.53
C GLY A 61 3.12 -4.94 6.75
N ALA A 62 2.65 -6.16 7.05
CA ALA A 62 3.50 -7.32 7.31
C ALA A 62 4.32 -7.75 6.08
N TRP A 63 3.74 -7.71 4.89
CA TRP A 63 4.43 -8.01 3.63
C TRP A 63 5.56 -6.99 3.38
N ASN A 64 5.25 -5.70 3.51
CA ASN A 64 6.23 -4.64 3.32
C ASN A 64 7.37 -4.72 4.35
N THR A 65 7.08 -5.08 5.61
CA THR A 65 8.12 -5.29 6.62
C THR A 65 8.96 -6.54 6.36
N GLY A 66 8.35 -7.65 5.93
CA GLY A 66 9.06 -8.91 5.67
C GLY A 66 10.01 -8.82 4.47
N ALA A 67 9.63 -8.11 3.41
CA ALA A 67 10.51 -7.85 2.27
C ALA A 67 11.71 -6.97 2.68
N ILE A 68 11.50 -5.96 3.53
CA ILE A 68 12.57 -5.12 4.06
C ILE A 68 13.46 -5.91 5.04
N GLU A 69 12.89 -6.81 5.84
CA GLU A 69 13.61 -7.64 6.79
C GLU A 69 14.50 -8.68 6.10
N THR A 70 14.00 -9.33 5.05
CA THR A 70 14.81 -10.25 4.22
C THR A 70 15.95 -9.53 3.51
N LEU A 71 15.70 -8.32 2.96
CA LEU A 71 16.76 -7.47 2.43
C LEU A 71 17.78 -7.06 3.52
N ARG A 72 17.30 -6.73 4.72
CA ARG A 72 18.16 -6.41 5.88
C ARG A 72 19.03 -7.59 6.27
N ASP A 73 18.48 -8.79 6.36
CA ASP A 73 19.22 -10.00 6.73
C ASP A 73 20.26 -10.38 5.67
N ALA A 74 19.93 -10.22 4.38
CA ALA A 74 20.89 -10.38 3.30
C ALA A 74 22.06 -9.36 3.37
N VAL A 75 21.80 -8.13 3.85
CA VAL A 75 22.85 -7.13 4.08
C VAL A 75 23.62 -7.39 5.37
N ARG A 76 22.96 -7.89 6.43
CA ARG A 76 23.57 -8.15 7.74
C ARG A 76 24.60 -9.27 7.68
N THR A 77 24.28 -10.37 6.99
CA THR A 77 25.21 -11.51 6.81
C THR A 77 26.53 -11.11 6.15
N GLN A 78 26.53 -10.03 5.35
CA GLN A 78 27.75 -9.50 4.74
C GLN A 78 28.65 -8.73 5.71
N GLY A 79 28.14 -8.35 6.89
CA GLY A 79 28.89 -7.65 7.95
C GLY A 79 29.23 -8.50 9.18
N GLU A 80 28.74 -9.75 9.25
CA GLU A 80 29.03 -10.67 10.34
C GLU A 80 30.43 -11.28 10.14
N LYS A 81 31.28 -11.14 11.17
CA LYS A 81 32.64 -11.69 11.18
C LYS A 81 32.56 -13.20 11.46
N ILE A 82 33.19 -13.99 10.62
CA ILE A 82 33.22 -15.46 10.69
C ILE A 82 34.24 -15.92 11.76
N GLY A 83 35.09 -15.02 12.25
CA GLY A 83 36.09 -15.29 13.29
C GLY A 83 37.46 -15.67 12.74
N VAL A 84 37.60 -15.70 11.41
CA VAL A 84 38.85 -15.95 10.70
C VAL A 84 39.40 -14.62 10.20
N ALA A 85 40.44 -14.12 10.88
CA ALA A 85 40.93 -12.74 10.71
C ALA A 85 41.25 -12.34 9.25
N TRP A 86 41.85 -13.25 8.46
CA TRP A 86 42.16 -12.95 7.06
C TRP A 86 40.92 -12.95 6.15
N ALA A 87 39.95 -13.84 6.42
CA ALA A 87 38.72 -13.93 5.65
C ALA A 87 37.80 -12.74 5.96
N ASP A 88 37.75 -12.33 7.23
CA ASP A 88 37.01 -11.15 7.67
C ASP A 88 37.65 -9.85 7.16
N ALA A 89 38.99 -9.78 7.13
CA ALA A 89 39.72 -8.66 6.52
C ALA A 89 39.44 -8.59 5.01
N LEU A 90 39.51 -9.71 4.29
CA LEU A 90 39.18 -9.74 2.87
C LEU A 90 37.73 -9.32 2.63
N SER A 91 36.77 -9.96 3.32
CA SER A 91 35.32 -9.69 3.20
C SER A 91 34.98 -8.21 3.45
N SER A 92 35.53 -7.60 4.49
CA SER A 92 35.28 -6.19 4.82
C SER A 92 35.81 -5.22 3.77
N THR A 93 36.84 -5.59 3.01
CA THR A 93 37.40 -4.74 1.95
C THR A 93 36.69 -4.91 0.60
N VAL A 94 35.98 -6.02 0.36
CA VAL A 94 35.32 -6.28 -0.94
C VAL A 94 34.37 -5.15 -1.31
N ARG A 95 33.50 -4.71 -0.38
CA ARG A 95 32.51 -3.65 -0.65
C ARG A 95 33.18 -2.31 -1.01
N PRO A 96 34.12 -1.76 -0.21
CA PRO A 96 34.88 -0.57 -0.59
C PRO A 96 35.63 -0.71 -1.91
N VAL A 97 36.33 -1.82 -2.12
CA VAL A 97 37.15 -2.04 -3.33
C VAL A 97 36.28 -2.07 -4.58
N ILE A 98 35.18 -2.84 -4.56
CA ILE A 98 34.24 -2.88 -5.68
C ILE A 98 33.66 -1.48 -5.93
N THR A 99 33.30 -0.74 -4.89
CA THR A 99 32.74 0.61 -5.02
C THR A 99 33.72 1.56 -5.69
N TYR A 100 34.97 1.61 -5.22
CA TYR A 100 36.01 2.44 -5.82
C TYR A 100 36.34 2.01 -7.25
N TRP A 101 36.34 0.71 -7.53
CA TRP A 101 36.57 0.19 -8.87
C TRP A 101 35.48 0.59 -9.85
N PHE A 102 34.20 0.43 -9.47
CA PHE A 102 33.08 0.88 -10.30
C PHE A 102 33.10 2.39 -10.51
N MET A 103 33.42 3.17 -9.48
CA MET A 103 33.57 4.62 -9.60
C MET A 103 34.71 5.00 -10.54
N ALA A 104 35.85 4.31 -10.45
CA ALA A 104 36.99 4.53 -11.34
C ALA A 104 36.64 4.22 -12.79
N LEU A 105 35.97 3.10 -13.05
CA LEU A 105 35.49 2.73 -14.40
C LEU A 105 34.48 3.76 -14.93
N TYR A 106 33.56 4.22 -14.10
CA TYR A 106 32.60 5.26 -14.47
C TYR A 106 33.31 6.58 -14.84
N CYS A 107 34.24 7.05 -14.00
CA CYS A 107 35.04 8.24 -14.28
C CYS A 107 35.87 8.09 -15.57
N ALA A 108 36.47 6.91 -15.80
CA ALA A 108 37.23 6.62 -17.00
C ALA A 108 36.34 6.65 -18.26
N ALA A 109 35.16 6.03 -18.21
CA ALA A 109 34.21 6.02 -19.32
C ALA A 109 33.70 7.43 -19.64
N LYS A 110 33.37 8.24 -18.63
CA LYS A 110 32.94 9.64 -18.82
C LYS A 110 34.05 10.52 -19.37
N THR A 111 35.27 10.33 -18.89
CA THR A 111 36.45 11.04 -19.41
C THR A 111 36.70 10.66 -20.87
N ALA A 112 36.61 9.38 -21.22
CA ALA A 112 36.76 8.91 -22.58
C ALA A 112 35.66 9.47 -23.52
N ALA A 113 34.41 9.50 -23.07
CA ALA A 113 33.29 10.09 -23.82
C ALA A 113 33.50 11.59 -24.06
N PHE A 114 33.93 12.33 -23.03
CA PHE A 114 34.21 13.76 -23.14
C PHE A 114 35.40 14.04 -24.08
N VAL A 115 36.51 13.33 -23.92
CA VAL A 115 37.69 13.46 -24.80
C VAL A 115 37.35 13.08 -26.24
N GLY A 116 36.51 12.05 -26.44
CA GLY A 116 36.01 11.68 -27.76
C GLY A 116 35.20 12.79 -28.42
N ALA A 117 34.28 13.43 -27.68
CA ALA A 117 33.50 14.57 -28.18
C ALA A 117 34.41 15.76 -28.55
N MET A 118 35.36 16.10 -27.68
CA MET A 118 36.33 17.18 -27.93
C MET A 118 37.21 16.88 -29.16
N SER A 119 37.67 15.64 -29.31
CA SER A 119 38.48 15.20 -30.45
C SER A 119 37.68 15.17 -31.76
N GLY A 120 36.36 15.01 -31.67
CA GLY A 120 35.43 15.13 -32.79
C GLY A 120 35.10 16.57 -33.19
N GLY A 121 35.71 17.58 -32.55
CA GLY A 121 35.50 18.99 -32.85
C GLY A 121 34.28 19.61 -32.15
N ALA A 122 33.71 18.95 -31.15
CA ALA A 122 32.66 19.56 -30.33
C ALA A 122 33.24 20.70 -29.48
N ASP A 123 32.46 21.78 -29.33
CA ASP A 123 32.78 22.83 -28.36
C ASP A 123 32.67 22.30 -26.93
N TRP A 124 33.44 22.89 -26.01
CA TRP A 124 33.52 22.44 -24.61
C TRP A 124 32.14 22.39 -23.94
N GLY A 125 31.30 23.41 -24.17
CA GLY A 125 29.96 23.46 -23.60
C GLY A 125 29.07 22.32 -24.10
N ALA A 126 29.13 22.04 -25.41
CA ALA A 126 28.41 20.94 -26.02
C ALA A 126 28.94 19.57 -25.56
N ALA A 127 30.25 19.42 -25.38
CA ALA A 127 30.87 18.19 -24.91
C ALA A 127 30.47 17.84 -23.47
N ILE A 128 30.34 18.83 -22.57
CA ILE A 128 29.83 18.62 -21.21
C ILE A 128 28.37 18.17 -21.24
N LEU A 129 27.53 18.89 -22.00
CA LEU A 129 26.11 18.54 -22.11
C LEU A 129 25.91 17.16 -22.71
N HIS A 130 26.80 16.73 -23.62
CA HIS A 130 26.73 15.40 -24.20
C HIS A 130 27.22 14.31 -23.23
N ALA A 131 28.24 14.60 -22.41
CA ALA A 131 28.73 13.68 -21.40
C ALA A 131 27.75 13.51 -20.22
N TRP A 132 26.91 14.51 -19.96
CA TRP A 132 25.89 14.51 -18.92
C TRP A 132 24.54 13.99 -19.43
N THR A 133 24.17 12.80 -18.98
CA THR A 133 23.01 12.05 -19.47
C THR A 133 21.91 11.94 -18.42
N GLU A 134 20.71 11.55 -18.83
CA GLU A 134 19.60 11.25 -17.93
C GLU A 134 19.95 10.14 -16.92
N ALA A 135 20.78 9.17 -17.33
CA ALA A 135 21.26 8.11 -16.44
C ALA A 135 22.11 8.67 -15.29
N ASP A 136 22.92 9.70 -15.54
CA ASP A 136 23.72 10.35 -14.50
C ASP A 136 22.83 11.15 -13.54
N GLN A 137 21.81 11.81 -14.07
CA GLN A 137 20.82 12.51 -13.25
C GLN A 137 20.09 11.54 -12.32
N ALA A 138 19.65 10.39 -12.84
CA ALA A 138 19.01 9.35 -12.05
C ALA A 138 19.95 8.78 -10.98
N LEU A 139 21.23 8.55 -11.33
CA LEU A 139 22.25 8.09 -10.39
C LEU A 139 22.47 9.11 -9.26
N TRP A 140 22.63 10.39 -9.59
CA TRP A 140 22.79 11.47 -8.61
C TRP A 140 21.54 11.65 -7.75
N ALA A 141 20.35 11.60 -8.34
CA ALA A 141 19.09 11.65 -7.61
C ALA A 141 18.98 10.47 -6.63
N GLY A 142 19.40 9.27 -7.02
CA GLY A 142 19.47 8.10 -6.15
C GLY A 142 20.43 8.29 -4.97
N VAL A 143 21.63 8.81 -5.23
CA VAL A 143 22.63 9.09 -4.17
C VAL A 143 22.11 10.17 -3.21
N LEU A 144 21.53 11.25 -3.72
CA LEU A 144 20.94 12.31 -2.92
C LEU A 144 19.76 11.78 -2.11
N ASN A 145 18.88 10.97 -2.68
CA ASN A 145 17.80 10.34 -1.94
C ASN A 145 18.33 9.43 -0.83
N PHE A 146 19.28 8.54 -1.12
CA PHE A 146 19.90 7.71 -0.09
C PHE A 146 20.49 8.55 1.05
N TRP A 147 21.29 9.56 0.70
CA TRP A 147 21.93 10.40 1.69
C TRP A 147 20.88 11.20 2.45
N PHE A 148 19.95 11.92 1.83
CA PHE A 148 19.03 12.84 2.52
C PHE A 148 17.77 12.15 3.11
N LEU A 149 17.11 11.22 2.41
CA LEU A 149 15.95 10.49 2.94
C LEU A 149 16.35 9.40 3.93
N GLY A 150 17.48 8.72 3.74
CA GLY A 150 17.94 7.68 4.67
C GLY A 150 18.07 8.18 6.11
N ARG A 151 18.65 9.37 6.30
CA ARG A 151 18.78 10.01 7.63
C ARG A 151 17.45 10.45 8.24
N VAL A 152 16.40 10.63 7.44
CA VAL A 152 15.05 10.94 7.95
C VAL A 152 14.45 9.67 8.57
N PHE A 153 14.57 8.53 7.91
CA PHE A 153 14.05 7.26 8.44
C PHE A 153 14.82 6.74 9.66
N ASP A 154 16.14 6.94 9.71
CA ASP A 154 16.94 6.59 10.90
C ASP A 154 16.54 7.37 12.15
N ARG A 155 15.93 8.57 11.98
CA ARG A 155 15.49 9.45 13.07
C ARG A 155 14.08 9.14 13.57
N VAL A 156 13.31 8.35 12.84
CA VAL A 156 11.92 7.97 13.16
C VAL A 156 11.84 6.58 13.80
N ARG A 157 12.97 5.90 14.01
CA ARG A 157 13.01 4.68 14.83
C ARG A 157 12.79 5.06 16.32
N PRO A 158 11.78 4.48 17.01
CA PRO A 158 11.61 4.64 18.45
C PRO A 158 12.74 3.97 19.25
#